data_AF-A0A150T7P5-F1
#
_entry.id   AF-A0A150T7P5-F1
#
_cell.length_a   1.000
_cell.length_b   1.000
_cell.length_c   1.000
_cell.angle_alpha   90.00
_cell.angle_beta   90.00
_cell.angle_gamma   90.00
#
_symmetry.space_group_name_H-M   'P 1'
#
loop_
_entity.id
_entity.type
_entity.pdbx_description
1 polymer ?
#
loop_
_entity_poly.entity_id
_entity_poly.type
_entity_poly.pdbx_seq_one_letter_code
_entity_poly.pdbx_strand_id
1 'polypeptide(L)'
;MEFDVNGWAEGRIELAAPGQGWSLLSPEPEARIDEHRWAHQARVFFGAELTLVQKKAYPSGATPMADAVEVDVARVSSTPRAPSRVLVLTVPLDRAPLLRAAAAAGVRAIGGRGFDALIARARRAWQVREPPVAGGDARAPLVVTAILAAVLLAPVVPPGEETIFGVKGARERLQRLGW
;
A
#
# COMPACT_ATOMS: atom_id res chain seq x y z
N MET A 1 5.00 -2.76 18.03
CA MET A 1 3.67 -3.18 17.53
C MET A 1 3.56 -4.66 17.84
N GLU A 2 2.49 -5.07 18.49
CA GLU A 2 2.25 -6.47 18.86
C GLU A 2 1.24 -7.07 17.90
N PHE A 3 1.25 -8.40 17.78
CA PHE A 3 0.41 -9.14 16.86
C PHE A 3 -0.21 -10.34 17.58
N ASP A 4 -1.49 -10.60 17.31
CA ASP A 4 -2.21 -11.74 17.87
C ASP A 4 -1.80 -13.07 17.20
N VAL A 5 -2.46 -14.17 17.59
CA VAL A 5 -2.23 -15.52 17.03
C VAL A 5 -2.57 -15.65 15.54
N ASN A 6 -3.39 -14.75 14.99
CA ASN A 6 -3.71 -14.68 13.56
C ASN A 6 -2.76 -13.73 12.81
N GLY A 7 -1.79 -13.15 13.53
CA GLY A 7 -0.88 -12.14 13.03
C GLY A 7 -1.54 -10.78 12.84
N TRP A 8 -2.72 -10.52 13.39
CA TRP A 8 -3.40 -9.21 13.31
C TRP A 8 -2.75 -8.24 14.29
N ALA A 9 -2.56 -7.00 13.85
CA ALA A 9 -1.94 -5.99 14.69
C ALA A 9 -2.85 -5.64 15.89
N GLU A 10 -2.28 -5.67 17.09
CA GLU A 10 -2.97 -5.35 18.33
C GLU A 10 -2.86 -3.86 18.67
N GLY A 11 -3.91 -3.33 19.31
CA GLY A 11 -3.97 -1.94 19.75
C GLY A 11 -4.40 -0.96 18.65
N ARG A 12 -4.06 0.32 18.85
CA ARG A 12 -4.49 1.41 17.98
C ARG A 12 -3.51 1.57 16.81
N ILE A 13 -4.00 1.36 15.60
CA ILE A 13 -3.26 1.65 14.37
C ILE A 13 -3.61 3.05 13.89
N GLU A 14 -2.60 3.90 13.78
CA GLU A 14 -2.73 5.25 13.24
C GLU A 14 -1.95 5.39 11.93
N LEU A 15 -2.61 5.95 10.93
CA LEU A 15 -1.95 6.32 9.69
C LEU A 15 -1.16 7.61 9.89
N ALA A 16 -0.02 7.70 9.20
CA ALA A 16 0.76 8.92 9.09
C ALA A 16 -0.04 10.03 8.40
N ALA A 17 0.43 11.27 8.57
CA ALA A 17 0.00 12.38 7.73
C ALA A 17 0.23 12.04 6.23
N PRO A 18 -0.59 12.56 5.30
CA PRO A 18 -0.47 12.25 3.87
C PRO A 18 0.93 12.45 3.28
N GLY A 19 1.72 13.40 3.80
CA GLY A 19 3.10 13.66 3.35
C GLY A 19 4.17 12.69 3.85
N GLN A 20 3.82 11.69 4.66
CA GLN A 20 4.76 10.77 5.33
C GLN A 20 4.61 9.31 4.85
N GLY A 21 3.81 9.07 3.80
CA GLY A 21 3.67 7.75 3.21
C GLY A 21 2.75 7.75 2.00
N TRP A 22 2.89 6.71 1.18
CA TRP A 22 2.06 6.49 0.01
C TRP A 22 0.70 5.97 0.45
N SER A 23 -0.38 6.65 0.09
CA SER A 23 -1.72 6.29 0.54
C SER A 23 -2.53 5.70 -0.61
N LEU A 24 -3.28 4.62 -0.37
CA LEU A 24 -4.16 4.01 -1.35
C LEU A 24 -5.58 3.93 -0.83
N LEU A 25 -6.56 4.26 -1.67
CA LEU A 25 -7.97 4.26 -1.28
C LEU A 25 -8.73 3.18 -2.04
N SER A 26 -9.03 2.07 -1.36
CA SER A 26 -9.73 0.94 -1.96
C SER A 26 -11.25 1.05 -1.79
N PRO A 27 -12.05 0.72 -2.83
CA PRO A 27 -13.49 0.60 -2.68
C PRO A 27 -13.92 -0.64 -1.88
N GLU A 28 -13.02 -1.62 -1.72
CA GLU A 28 -13.33 -2.90 -1.06
C GLU A 28 -13.13 -2.79 0.45
N PRO A 29 -14.21 -2.79 1.27
CA PRO A 29 -14.12 -2.67 2.72
C PRO A 29 -13.40 -3.87 3.38
N GLU A 30 -13.55 -5.06 2.79
CA GLU A 30 -12.97 -6.32 3.26
C GLU A 30 -11.64 -6.64 2.57
N ALA A 31 -10.98 -5.63 1.99
CA ALA A 31 -9.65 -5.82 1.44
C ALA A 31 -8.71 -6.24 2.57
N ARG A 32 -8.11 -7.42 2.40
CA ARG A 32 -7.23 -8.05 3.40
C ARG A 32 -5.77 -8.07 2.96
N ILE A 33 -4.89 -8.28 3.92
CA ILE A 33 -3.47 -8.53 3.68
C ILE A 33 -3.34 -9.99 3.23
N ASP A 34 -3.16 -10.21 1.92
CA ASP A 34 -3.15 -11.53 1.27
C ASP A 34 -1.79 -11.76 0.61
N GLU A 35 -0.92 -12.51 1.30
CA GLU A 35 0.47 -12.75 0.85
C GLU A 35 0.51 -13.38 -0.55
N HIS A 36 -0.31 -14.39 -0.81
CA HIS A 36 -0.29 -15.10 -2.09
C HIS A 36 -0.66 -14.18 -3.24
N ARG A 37 -1.72 -13.37 -3.08
CA ARG A 37 -2.14 -12.42 -4.10
C ARG A 37 -1.10 -11.33 -4.32
N TRP A 38 -0.50 -10.81 -3.24
CA TRP A 38 0.50 -9.75 -3.32
C TRP A 38 1.80 -10.26 -3.95
N ALA A 39 2.31 -11.41 -3.50
CA ALA A 39 3.51 -12.04 -4.05
C ALA A 39 3.34 -12.44 -5.53
N HIS A 40 2.15 -12.93 -5.91
CA HIS A 40 1.86 -13.21 -7.31
C HIS A 40 1.93 -11.94 -8.17
N GLN A 41 1.28 -10.84 -7.73
CA GLN A 41 1.33 -9.57 -8.45
C GLN A 41 2.76 -9.00 -8.52
N ALA A 42 3.50 -9.06 -7.41
CA ALA A 42 4.89 -8.63 -7.30
C ALA A 42 5.77 -9.32 -8.35
N ARG A 43 5.68 -10.66 -8.44
CA ARG A 43 6.51 -11.44 -9.35
C ARG A 43 6.13 -11.22 -10.81
N VAL A 44 4.83 -11.30 -11.13
CA VAL A 44 4.35 -11.31 -12.52
C VAL A 44 4.47 -9.93 -13.18
N PHE A 45 4.16 -8.85 -12.46
CA PHE A 45 4.03 -7.52 -13.07
C PHE A 45 5.12 -6.54 -12.66
N PHE A 46 5.85 -6.80 -11.57
CA PHE A 46 6.83 -5.86 -11.02
C PHE A 46 8.24 -6.45 -10.91
N GLY A 47 8.47 -7.70 -11.32
CA GLY A 47 9.79 -8.32 -11.20
C GLY A 47 10.32 -8.28 -9.77
N ALA A 48 9.43 -8.44 -8.80
CA ALA A 48 9.72 -8.32 -7.38
C ALA A 48 9.39 -9.62 -6.63
N GLU A 49 10.19 -9.94 -5.62
CA GLU A 49 9.85 -10.93 -4.60
C GLU A 49 9.30 -10.18 -3.40
N LEU A 50 8.18 -10.69 -2.86
CA LEU A 50 7.48 -10.09 -1.73
C LEU A 50 7.09 -11.19 -0.74
N THR A 51 7.42 -10.99 0.52
CA THR A 51 6.99 -11.86 1.62
C THR A 51 6.49 -11.02 2.79
N LEU A 52 5.50 -11.55 3.52
CA LEU A 52 5.04 -10.94 4.75
C LEU A 52 5.89 -11.43 5.92
N VAL A 53 6.33 -10.49 6.76
CA VAL A 53 7.03 -10.81 8.01
C VAL A 53 6.07 -11.43 9.01
N GLN A 54 4.88 -10.84 9.16
CA GLN A 54 3.80 -11.40 9.96
C GLN A 54 2.85 -12.21 9.06
N LYS A 55 2.77 -13.52 9.28
CA LYS A 55 1.81 -14.38 8.58
C LYS A 55 0.39 -14.04 9.03
N LYS A 56 -0.50 -13.84 8.05
CA LYS A 56 -1.89 -13.42 8.28
C LYS A 56 -2.84 -14.60 8.10
N ALA A 57 -3.68 -14.84 9.10
CA ALA A 57 -4.77 -15.79 9.02
C ALA A 57 -6.13 -15.07 9.15
N TYR A 58 -7.16 -15.58 8.47
CA TYR A 58 -8.52 -15.04 8.54
C TYR A 58 -9.53 -16.19 8.69
N PRO A 59 -9.53 -16.90 9.82
CA PRO A 59 -10.27 -18.16 9.99
C PRO A 59 -11.80 -17.99 9.86
N SER A 60 -12.35 -16.85 10.28
CA SER A 60 -13.78 -16.53 10.13
C SER A 60 -14.11 -15.81 8.82
N GLY A 61 -13.11 -15.57 7.96
CA GLY A 61 -13.24 -14.72 6.78
C GLY A 61 -13.37 -13.23 7.07
N ALA A 62 -13.45 -12.82 8.34
CA ALA A 62 -13.56 -11.41 8.72
C ALA A 62 -12.24 -10.67 8.59
N THR A 63 -12.29 -9.42 8.13
CA THR A 63 -11.13 -8.52 8.11
C THR A 63 -11.10 -7.70 9.40
N PRO A 64 -9.95 -7.56 10.09
CA PRO A 64 -9.85 -6.68 11.23
C PRO A 64 -10.14 -5.22 10.82
N MET A 65 -10.72 -4.43 11.73
CA MET A 65 -11.04 -3.02 11.45
C MET A 65 -9.79 -2.26 11.03
N ALA A 66 -8.67 -2.47 11.72
CA ALA A 66 -7.38 -1.92 11.39
C ALA A 66 -6.32 -3.03 11.45
N ASP A 67 -5.30 -2.92 10.62
CA ASP A 67 -4.20 -3.88 10.62
C ASP A 67 -2.91 -3.25 10.11
N ALA A 68 -1.81 -3.96 10.32
CA ALA A 68 -0.48 -3.58 9.89
C ALA A 68 0.32 -4.82 9.50
N VAL A 69 1.28 -4.67 8.59
CA VAL A 69 2.22 -5.73 8.25
C VAL A 69 3.53 -5.14 7.77
N GLU A 70 4.63 -5.74 8.19
CA GLU A 70 5.93 -5.53 7.59
C GLU A 70 6.07 -6.45 6.37
N VAL A 71 6.53 -5.88 5.28
CA VAL A 71 6.68 -6.54 3.99
C VAL A 71 8.16 -6.49 3.60
N ASP A 72 8.76 -7.65 3.42
CA ASP A 72 10.09 -7.75 2.82
C ASP A 72 9.92 -7.77 1.30
N VAL A 73 10.61 -6.86 0.61
CA VAL A 73 10.57 -6.74 -0.84
C VAL A 73 11.98 -6.65 -1.43
N ALA A 74 12.22 -7.42 -2.48
CA ALA A 74 13.46 -7.44 -3.25
C ALA A 74 13.17 -7.48 -4.75
N ARG A 75 14.11 -7.01 -5.56
CA ARG A 75 14.05 -7.19 -7.02
C ARG A 75 14.44 -8.62 -7.37
N VAL A 76 13.66 -9.28 -8.22
CA VAL A 76 14.06 -10.55 -8.83
C VAL A 76 15.32 -10.29 -9.65
N SER A 77 16.43 -10.92 -9.28
CA SER A 77 17.68 -10.79 -10.01
C SER A 77 18.55 -12.03 -9.82
N SER A 78 19.52 -12.21 -10.71
CA SER A 78 20.47 -13.34 -10.65
C SER A 78 21.45 -13.24 -9.48
N THR A 79 21.56 -12.08 -8.83
CA THR A 79 22.42 -11.86 -7.67
C THR A 79 21.55 -11.58 -6.44
N PRO A 80 21.52 -12.46 -5.43
CA PRO A 80 20.73 -12.23 -4.22
C PRO A 80 21.04 -10.88 -3.59
N ARG A 81 20.01 -10.06 -3.37
CA ARG A 81 20.09 -8.81 -2.61
C ARG A 81 19.30 -8.97 -1.32
N ALA A 82 19.80 -8.37 -0.25
CA ALA A 82 19.02 -8.29 0.98
C ALA A 82 17.71 -7.53 0.70
N PRO A 83 16.55 -8.03 1.14
CA PRO A 83 15.29 -7.35 0.96
C PRO A 83 15.28 -6.03 1.76
N SER A 84 14.48 -5.08 1.27
CA SER A 84 14.10 -3.92 2.07
C SER A 84 12.76 -4.18 2.72
N ARG A 85 12.63 -3.77 3.98
CA ARG A 85 11.43 -3.98 4.79
C ARG A 85 10.59 -2.73 4.84
N VAL A 86 9.31 -2.85 4.53
CA VAL A 86 8.38 -1.73 4.45
C VAL A 86 7.16 -1.99 5.32
N LEU A 87 6.74 -1.00 6.11
CA LEU A 87 5.52 -1.09 6.92
C LEU A 87 4.30 -0.66 6.09
N VAL A 88 3.31 -1.54 6.03
CA VAL A 88 1.99 -1.30 5.43
C VAL A 88 0.95 -1.27 6.54
N LEU A 89 0.06 -0.29 6.48
CA LEU A 89 -1.02 -0.07 7.44
C LEU A 89 -2.35 0.00 6.70
N THR A 90 -3.44 -0.43 7.35
CA THR A 90 -4.79 -0.30 6.79
C THR A 90 -5.83 -0.02 7.86
N VAL A 91 -6.80 0.83 7.54
CA VAL A 91 -7.94 1.21 8.41
C VAL A 91 -9.18 1.51 7.55
N PRO A 92 -10.39 1.56 8.11
CA PRO A 92 -11.57 2.00 7.37
C PRO A 92 -11.44 3.50 7.08
N LEU A 93 -11.91 3.96 5.91
CA LEU A 93 -11.62 5.30 5.40
C LEU A 93 -12.22 6.42 6.26
N ASP A 94 -13.32 6.16 6.97
CA ASP A 94 -13.93 7.10 7.93
C ASP A 94 -12.99 7.43 9.11
N ARG A 95 -12.05 6.54 9.43
CA ARG A 95 -10.97 6.77 10.42
C ARG A 95 -9.74 7.48 9.85
N ALA A 96 -9.73 7.80 8.55
CA ALA A 96 -8.62 8.47 7.87
C ALA A 96 -9.06 9.76 7.14
N PRO A 97 -9.67 10.74 7.84
CA PRO A 97 -10.22 11.94 7.21
C PRO A 97 -9.17 12.78 6.46
N LEU A 98 -7.93 12.83 6.96
CA LEU A 98 -6.84 13.55 6.29
C LEU A 98 -6.45 12.93 4.96
N LEU A 99 -6.42 11.59 4.86
CA LEU A 99 -6.16 10.91 3.59
C LEU A 99 -7.30 11.08 2.61
N ARG A 100 -8.55 11.04 3.10
CA ARG A 100 -9.73 11.32 2.27
C ARG A 100 -9.67 12.74 1.68
N ALA A 101 -9.30 13.73 2.49
CA ALA A 101 -9.16 15.10 2.05
C ALA A 101 -8.02 15.28 1.02
N ALA A 102 -6.85 14.68 1.27
CA ALA A 102 -5.71 14.70 0.36
C ALA A 102 -6.05 14.05 -0.99
N ALA A 103 -6.71 12.89 -0.98
CA ALA A 103 -7.17 12.23 -2.20
C ALA A 103 -8.17 13.11 -2.97
N ALA A 104 -9.15 13.70 -2.29
CA ALA A 104 -10.11 14.59 -2.92
C ALA A 104 -9.43 15.83 -3.54
N ALA A 105 -8.42 16.39 -2.88
CA ALA A 105 -7.62 17.48 -3.42
C ALA A 105 -6.88 17.06 -4.69
N GLY A 106 -6.22 15.91 -4.68
CA GLY A 106 -5.49 15.46 -5.85
C GLY A 106 -6.36 14.99 -7.01
N VAL A 107 -7.57 14.47 -6.75
CA VAL A 107 -8.60 14.26 -7.80
C VAL A 107 -8.95 15.59 -8.47
N ARG A 108 -9.15 16.66 -7.70
CA ARG A 108 -9.47 17.99 -8.25
C ARG A 108 -8.31 18.52 -9.09
N ALA A 109 -7.07 18.36 -8.63
CA ALA A 109 -5.87 18.80 -9.35
C ALA A 109 -5.74 18.20 -10.75
N ILE A 110 -6.24 16.98 -10.96
CA ILE A 110 -6.20 16.30 -12.28
C ILE A 110 -7.51 16.43 -13.07
N GLY A 111 -8.51 17.16 -12.55
CA GLY A 111 -9.81 17.35 -13.21
C GLY A 111 -10.71 16.10 -13.23
N GLY A 112 -10.69 15.29 -12.16
CA GLY A 112 -11.61 14.16 -12.01
C GLY A 112 -11.15 12.87 -12.68
N ARG A 113 -10.84 12.87 -13.99
CA ARG A 113 -10.26 11.77 -14.80
C ARG A 113 -10.65 10.32 -14.40
N GLY A 114 -11.88 10.10 -13.93
CA GLY A 114 -12.39 8.81 -13.44
C GLY A 114 -11.99 8.43 -12.01
N PHE A 115 -11.04 9.14 -11.40
CA PHE A 115 -10.64 8.93 -10.01
C PHE A 115 -11.65 9.50 -9.02
N ASP A 116 -12.41 10.53 -9.41
CA ASP A 116 -13.56 11.05 -8.67
C ASP A 116 -14.56 9.94 -8.30
N ALA A 117 -14.91 9.09 -9.27
CA ALA A 117 -15.79 7.96 -9.05
C ALA A 117 -15.16 6.87 -8.15
N LEU A 118 -13.83 6.72 -8.17
CA LEU A 118 -13.12 5.77 -7.30
C LEU A 118 -13.07 6.29 -5.86
N ILE A 119 -12.76 7.57 -5.66
CA ILE A 119 -12.71 8.19 -4.33
C ILE A 119 -14.08 8.24 -3.67
N ALA A 120 -15.15 8.51 -4.43
CA ALA A 120 -16.51 8.49 -3.90
C ALA A 120 -16.93 7.10 -3.37
N ARG A 121 -16.40 6.03 -3.98
CA ARG A 121 -16.68 4.64 -3.60
C ARG A 121 -15.68 4.05 -2.62
N ALA A 122 -14.59 4.75 -2.31
CA ALA A 122 -13.59 4.26 -1.38
C ALA A 122 -14.20 3.96 0.00
N ARG A 123 -13.78 2.85 0.61
CA ARG A 123 -14.23 2.37 1.92
C ARG A 123 -13.07 2.09 2.86
N ARG A 124 -11.89 1.77 2.33
CA ARG A 124 -10.71 1.42 3.12
C ARG A 124 -9.48 2.22 2.69
N ALA A 125 -8.76 2.73 3.68
CA ALA A 125 -7.49 3.41 3.48
C ALA A 125 -6.33 2.44 3.75
N TRP A 126 -5.33 2.51 2.90
CA TRP A 126 -4.06 1.81 3.03
C TRP A 126 -2.94 2.84 3.02
N GLN A 127 -1.87 2.58 3.75
CA GLN A 127 -0.68 3.42 3.72
C GLN A 127 0.58 2.58 3.75
N VAL A 128 1.50 2.88 2.84
CA VAL A 128 2.84 2.33 2.78
C VAL A 128 3.78 3.39 3.33
N ARG A 129 4.46 3.09 4.44
CA ARG A 129 5.33 4.04 5.13
C ARG A 129 6.62 4.28 4.35
N GLU A 130 7.09 5.51 4.43
CA GLU A 130 8.40 5.94 3.95
C GLU A 130 9.11 6.70 5.09
N PRO A 131 10.41 6.48 5.34
CA PRO A 131 11.32 5.52 4.67
C PRO A 131 11.03 4.04 5.01
N PRO A 132 11.70 3.07 4.34
CA PRO A 132 11.70 1.66 4.76
C PRO A 132 12.11 1.49 6.23
N VAL A 133 11.56 0.47 6.88
CA VAL A 133 11.90 0.09 8.27
C VAL A 133 13.31 -0.51 8.34
N ALA A 134 13.72 -1.24 7.29
CA ALA A 134 15.05 -1.82 7.16
C ALA A 134 15.46 -1.97 5.68
N GLY A 135 16.75 -2.20 5.44
CA GLY A 135 17.32 -2.35 4.09
C GLY A 135 17.71 -1.03 3.43
N GLY A 136 18.30 -1.12 2.24
CA GLY A 136 18.94 0.02 1.56
C GLY A 136 18.28 0.50 0.27
N ASP A 137 17.19 -0.13 -0.19
CA ASP A 137 16.53 0.29 -1.42
C ASP A 137 15.42 1.30 -1.14
N ALA A 138 15.71 2.58 -1.37
CA ALA A 138 14.77 3.68 -1.19
C ALA A 138 13.50 3.57 -2.07
N ARG A 139 13.52 2.72 -3.11
CA ARG A 139 12.37 2.52 -4.00
C ARG A 139 11.36 1.51 -3.45
N ALA A 140 11.74 0.75 -2.42
CA ALA A 140 10.91 -0.32 -1.85
C ALA A 140 9.48 0.11 -1.48
N PRO A 141 9.24 1.29 -0.85
CA PRO A 141 7.88 1.73 -0.54
C PRO A 141 7.03 1.96 -1.79
N LEU A 142 7.62 2.52 -2.85
CA LEU A 142 6.93 2.71 -4.12
C LEU A 142 6.65 1.38 -4.83
N VAL A 143 7.54 0.39 -4.73
CA VAL A 143 7.31 -0.97 -5.28
C VAL A 143 6.10 -1.61 -4.60
N VAL A 144 6.07 -1.62 -3.27
CA VAL A 144 4.93 -2.15 -2.49
C VAL A 144 3.66 -1.37 -2.82
N THR A 145 3.73 -0.05 -2.92
CA THR A 145 2.59 0.79 -3.33
C THR A 145 2.06 0.42 -4.70
N ALA A 146 2.93 0.20 -5.69
CA ALA A 146 2.51 -0.16 -7.04
C ALA A 146 1.84 -1.54 -7.09
N ILE A 147 2.36 -2.51 -6.33
CA ILE A 147 1.76 -3.84 -6.16
C ILE A 147 0.38 -3.71 -5.52
N LEU A 148 0.25 -2.96 -4.42
CA LEU A 148 -1.04 -2.76 -3.76
C LEU A 148 -2.03 -2.01 -4.64
N ALA A 149 -1.60 -1.03 -5.42
CA ALA A 149 -2.47 -0.33 -6.36
C ALA A 149 -3.03 -1.28 -7.42
N ALA A 150 -2.24 -2.26 -7.88
CA ALA A 150 -2.68 -3.31 -8.79
C ALA A 150 -3.65 -4.29 -8.12
N VAL A 151 -3.34 -4.73 -6.90
CA VAL A 151 -4.16 -5.69 -6.14
C VAL A 151 -5.52 -5.08 -5.78
N LEU A 152 -5.52 -3.87 -5.25
CA LEU A 152 -6.67 -3.20 -4.67
C LEU A 152 -7.48 -2.39 -5.68
N LEU A 153 -6.96 -2.26 -6.91
CA LEU A 153 -7.50 -1.38 -7.96
C LEU A 153 -7.71 0.05 -7.44
N ALA A 154 -6.75 0.53 -6.64
CA ALA A 154 -6.90 1.74 -5.85
C ALA A 154 -6.08 2.91 -6.44
N PRO A 155 -6.62 4.15 -6.43
CA PRO A 155 -5.81 5.35 -6.58
C PRO A 155 -4.76 5.46 -5.49
N VAL A 156 -3.63 6.03 -5.86
CA VAL A 156 -2.48 6.34 -5.02
C VAL A 156 -2.40 7.85 -4.83
N VAL A 157 -2.32 8.27 -3.57
CA VAL A 157 -1.92 9.62 -3.16
C VAL A 157 -0.45 9.54 -2.76
N PRO A 158 0.46 10.14 -3.54
CA PRO A 158 1.89 10.16 -3.20
C PRO A 158 2.17 11.07 -2.01
N PRO A 159 3.25 10.80 -1.24
CA PRO A 159 3.68 11.68 -0.18
C PRO A 159 4.18 13.01 -0.76
N GLY A 160 3.58 14.11 -0.34
CA GLY A 160 4.05 15.45 -0.68
C GLY A 160 3.80 15.92 -2.12
N GLU A 161 3.13 15.13 -2.98
CA GLU A 161 2.70 15.60 -4.31
C GLU A 161 1.19 15.89 -4.35
N GLU A 162 0.80 16.81 -5.21
CA GLU A 162 -0.59 17.24 -5.37
C GLU A 162 -1.40 16.33 -6.31
N THR A 163 -0.74 15.53 -7.15
CA THR A 163 -1.42 14.74 -8.18
C THR A 163 -1.51 13.27 -7.78
N ILE A 164 -2.73 12.73 -7.76
CA ILE A 164 -2.94 11.29 -7.60
C ILE A 164 -2.70 10.54 -8.91
N PHE A 165 -2.51 9.23 -8.81
CA PHE A 165 -2.36 8.35 -9.97
C PHE A 165 -2.82 6.92 -9.65
N GLY A 166 -2.93 6.07 -10.66
CA GLY A 166 -3.18 4.64 -10.50
C GLY A 166 -1.94 3.79 -10.73
N VAL A 167 -2.09 2.47 -10.78
CA VAL A 167 -0.99 1.52 -11.01
C VAL A 167 -0.08 1.88 -12.19
N LYS A 168 -0.63 2.42 -13.29
CA LYS A 168 0.16 2.87 -14.45
C LYS A 168 1.17 3.96 -14.06
N GLY A 169 0.73 5.00 -13.34
CA GLY A 169 1.61 6.08 -12.89
C GLY A 169 2.62 5.64 -11.83
N ALA A 170 2.30 4.60 -11.06
CA ALA A 170 3.26 3.98 -10.14
C ALA A 170 4.37 3.24 -10.91
N ARG A 171 4.00 2.48 -11.95
CA ARG A 171 4.96 1.76 -12.83
C ARG A 171 5.88 2.72 -13.58
N GLU A 172 5.34 3.81 -14.13
CA GLU A 172 6.14 4.83 -14.82
C GLU A 172 7.16 5.50 -13.89
N ARG A 173 6.79 5.75 -12.62
CA ARG A 173 7.73 6.24 -11.60
C ARG A 173 8.82 5.21 -11.30
N LEU A 174 8.46 3.95 -11.08
CA LEU A 174 9.42 2.86 -10.84
C LEU A 174 10.42 2.71 -12.00
N GLN A 175 9.94 2.74 -13.24
CA GLN A 175 10.79 2.66 -14.43
C GLN A 175 11.81 3.82 -14.47
N ARG A 176 11.37 5.05 -14.18
CA ARG A 176 12.28 6.22 -14.10
C ARG A 176 13.34 6.08 -13.01
N LEU A 177 13.04 5.34 -11.94
CA LEU A 177 13.96 5.05 -10.83
C LEU A 177 14.81 3.79 -11.08
N GLY A 178 14.79 3.24 -12.30
CA GLY A 178 15.60 2.07 -12.67
C GLY A 178 15.19 0.77 -11.98
N TRP A 179 13.92 0.67 -11.56
CA TRP A 179 13.32 -0.58 -11.15
C TRP A 179 13.07 -1.52 -12.34
#